data_AF-A0A939UV45-F1
#
_entry.id   AF-A0A939UV45-F1
#
_cell.length_a   1.000
_cell.length_b   1.000
_cell.length_c   1.000
_cell.angle_alpha   90.00
_cell.angle_beta   90.00
_cell.angle_gamma   90.00
#
_symmetry.space_group_name_H-M   'P 1'
#
loop_
_entity.id
_entity.type
_entity.pdbx_description
1 polymer ?
#
loop_
_entity_poly.entity_id
_entity_poly.type
_entity_poly.pdbx_seq_one_letter_code
_entity_poly.pdbx_strand_id
1 'polypeptide(L)'
;MNYNNPLPQSINNIIRLTTIVLFALFSFIYLFCIQNDVLAEAQYVFSSGLTSYSRFWGALIITVFLVVIQFYVAKASKLVGRWYALTFFPSFLVLAFLTSLNRAVIEDFTFGQWIWALPLLIVLFILLLYIKRRLPGESINEGDYHLSRYLWPNYAILFLMMIICGANASADDVYMYELKAERLLLEDDFEGASRVGEKSLNTSPRLNEMRMYALARQGLLGEKLFDYPQPYAEQSLMMMEDTVTRLHRFTCKDIQKSLGAWANTSVTTFDHYISLLKKNPSTRYNPLLADYLLCGKLLQKDLRGFTQTIKHYYNLSSPADVQDLPKAYREALLLQAKAIGQDSLNAFVDTLMLTEYKDYCAILESDDSELIRKNKLRRSYGNTLWWYLDN
;
A
#
# COMPACT_ATOMS: atom_id res chain seq x y z
N MET A 1 -45.65 41.94 14.44
CA MET A 1 -44.33 41.68 15.05
C MET A 1 -43.45 41.01 14.01
N ASN A 2 -42.27 41.58 13.76
CA ASN A 2 -41.40 41.23 12.64
C ASN A 2 -40.49 40.06 13.09
N TYR A 3 -40.82 38.82 12.70
CA TYR A 3 -40.15 37.58 13.15
C TYR A 3 -38.82 37.27 12.44
N ASN A 4 -38.01 38.28 12.17
CA ASN A 4 -36.69 38.13 11.56
C ASN A 4 -35.66 38.87 12.40
N ASN A 5 -35.40 38.42 13.62
CA ASN A 5 -34.16 38.79 14.29
C ASN A 5 -33.07 37.85 13.79
N PRO A 6 -32.17 38.29 12.89
CA PRO A 6 -31.07 37.45 12.45
C PRO A 6 -30.20 37.10 13.66
N LEU A 7 -29.66 35.88 13.68
CA LEU A 7 -28.56 35.51 14.57
C LEU A 7 -27.52 36.65 14.61
N PRO A 8 -26.95 36.97 15.78
CA PRO A 8 -25.90 37.98 15.88
C PRO A 8 -24.82 37.70 14.83
N GLN A 9 -24.48 38.73 14.03
CA GLN A 9 -23.54 38.58 12.92
C GLN A 9 -22.20 38.01 13.39
N SER A 10 -21.77 38.34 14.61
CA SER A 10 -20.59 37.78 15.27
C SER A 10 -20.66 36.25 15.41
N ILE A 11 -21.77 35.71 15.92
CA ILE A 11 -21.99 34.26 16.11
C ILE A 11 -21.99 33.54 14.75
N ASN A 12 -22.66 34.09 13.75
CA ASN A 12 -22.69 33.51 12.41
C ASN A 12 -21.29 33.51 11.77
N ASN A 13 -20.52 34.58 11.93
CA ASN A 13 -19.14 34.65 11.43
C ASN A 13 -18.22 33.65 12.14
N ILE A 14 -18.38 33.44 13.45
CA ILE A 14 -17.63 32.42 14.20
C ILE A 14 -17.96 31.01 13.70
N ILE A 15 -19.25 30.69 13.53
CA ILE A 15 -19.68 29.39 12.98
C ILE A 15 -19.06 29.17 11.59
N ARG A 16 -19.11 30.18 10.71
CA ARG A 16 -18.54 30.12 9.37
C ARG A 16 -17.04 29.89 9.40
N LEU A 17 -16.30 30.70 10.15
CA LEU A 17 -14.86 30.62 10.24
C LEU A 17 -14.41 29.26 10.79
N THR A 18 -14.99 28.83 11.91
CA THR A 18 -14.59 27.57 12.56
C THR A 18 -14.90 26.34 11.70
N THR A 19 -16.06 26.32 11.02
CA THR A 19 -16.42 25.20 10.12
C THR A 19 -15.55 25.17 8.87
N ILE A 20 -15.21 26.31 8.27
CA ILE A 20 -14.28 26.40 7.13
C ILE A 20 -12.89 25.92 7.54
N VAL A 21 -12.37 26.38 8.68
CA VAL A 21 -11.06 25.96 9.19
C VAL A 21 -11.03 24.46 9.46
N LEU A 22 -12.06 23.92 10.11
CA LEU A 22 -12.16 22.50 10.42
C LEU A 22 -12.20 21.65 9.13
N PHE A 23 -13.00 22.06 8.15
CA PHE A 23 -13.06 21.41 6.84
C PHE A 23 -11.72 21.47 6.11
N ALA A 24 -11.10 22.65 6.01
CA ALA A 24 -9.84 22.83 5.30
C ALA A 24 -8.71 22.01 5.95
N LEU A 25 -8.63 21.99 7.28
CA LEU A 25 -7.65 21.21 8.01
C LEU A 25 -7.87 19.71 7.79
N PHE A 26 -9.12 19.24 7.88
CA PHE A 26 -9.47 17.85 7.58
C PHE A 26 -9.09 17.48 6.14
N SER A 27 -9.55 18.23 5.15
CA SER A 27 -9.30 17.95 3.73
C SER A 27 -7.81 17.95 3.42
N PHE A 28 -7.06 18.92 3.95
CA PHE A 28 -5.61 18.97 3.76
C PHE A 28 -4.92 17.75 4.36
N ILE A 29 -5.19 17.41 5.64
CA ILE A 29 -4.56 16.25 6.30
C ILE A 29 -4.96 14.95 5.60
N TYR A 30 -6.23 14.81 5.24
CA TYR A 30 -6.76 13.63 4.56
C TYR A 30 -6.08 13.41 3.20
N LEU A 31 -6.00 14.45 2.38
CA LEU A 31 -5.33 14.40 1.08
C LEU A 31 -3.82 14.22 1.20
N PHE A 32 -3.18 14.94 2.13
CA PHE A 32 -1.74 14.91 2.31
C PHE A 32 -1.25 13.60 2.93
N CYS A 33 -1.92 13.07 3.96
CA CYS A 33 -1.44 11.90 4.69
C CYS A 33 -1.97 10.56 4.16
N ILE A 34 -3.22 10.52 3.70
CA ILE A 34 -3.89 9.25 3.37
C ILE A 34 -3.97 9.04 1.86
N GLN A 35 -4.36 10.06 1.10
CA GLN A 35 -4.74 9.91 -0.31
C GLN A 35 -3.71 10.44 -1.32
N ASN A 36 -2.53 10.85 -0.85
CA ASN A 36 -1.47 11.39 -1.70
C ASN A 36 -1.03 10.40 -2.78
N ASP A 37 -0.86 9.13 -2.40
CA ASP A 37 -0.23 8.15 -3.29
C ASP A 37 -1.17 7.76 -4.43
N VAL A 38 -2.47 7.62 -4.14
CA VAL A 38 -3.54 7.40 -5.12
C VAL A 38 -3.65 8.59 -6.08
N LEU A 39 -3.62 9.82 -5.57
CA LEU A 39 -3.70 11.02 -6.41
C LEU A 39 -2.47 11.20 -7.30
N ALA A 40 -1.29 10.86 -6.79
CA ALA A 40 -0.06 10.93 -7.56
C ALA A 40 -0.05 9.93 -8.72
N GLU A 41 -0.55 8.71 -8.50
CA GLU A 41 -0.72 7.73 -9.56
C GLU A 41 -1.82 8.14 -10.55
N ALA A 42 -2.97 8.60 -10.08
CA ALA A 42 -4.03 9.10 -10.96
C ALA A 42 -3.54 10.23 -11.87
N GLN A 43 -2.78 11.20 -11.33
CA GLN A 43 -2.17 12.26 -12.14
C GLN A 43 -1.15 11.69 -13.14
N TYR A 44 -0.31 10.74 -12.72
CA TYR A 44 0.66 10.11 -13.62
C TYR A 44 -0.03 9.41 -14.79
N VAL A 45 -1.04 8.58 -14.52
CA VAL A 45 -1.80 7.84 -15.53
C VAL A 45 -2.55 8.79 -16.45
N PHE A 46 -3.29 9.76 -15.91
CA PHE A 46 -4.06 10.71 -16.72
C PHE A 46 -3.18 11.64 -17.54
N SER A 47 -1.96 11.94 -17.08
CA SER A 47 -0.99 12.72 -17.84
C SER A 47 -0.09 11.88 -18.76
N SER A 48 -0.32 10.57 -18.85
CA SER A 48 0.53 9.63 -19.60
C SER A 48 2.02 9.74 -19.23
N GLY A 49 2.31 10.03 -17.95
CA GLY A 49 3.65 10.15 -17.40
C GLY A 49 4.35 11.51 -17.62
N LEU A 50 3.65 12.52 -18.12
CA LEU A 50 4.25 13.83 -18.41
C LEU A 50 4.35 14.78 -17.21
N THR A 51 3.59 14.52 -16.13
CA THR A 51 3.53 15.45 -14.99
C THR A 51 3.87 14.78 -13.67
N SER A 52 4.65 15.47 -12.84
CA SER A 52 4.96 15.06 -11.48
C SER A 52 3.97 15.64 -10.48
N TYR A 53 3.35 14.78 -9.67
CA TYR A 53 2.50 15.22 -8.55
C TYR A 53 3.38 15.64 -7.38
N SER A 54 3.18 16.86 -6.86
CA SER A 54 3.83 17.29 -5.62
C SER A 54 2.83 17.23 -4.46
N ARG A 55 3.19 16.49 -3.41
CA ARG A 55 2.32 16.17 -2.27
C ARG A 55 1.71 17.40 -1.61
N PHE A 56 2.55 18.39 -1.30
CA PHE A 56 2.13 19.59 -0.60
C PHE A 56 1.20 20.47 -1.46
N TRP A 57 1.62 20.79 -2.69
CA TRP A 57 0.85 21.67 -3.57
C TRP A 57 -0.41 21.00 -4.09
N GLY A 58 -0.38 19.70 -4.37
CA GLY A 58 -1.57 18.95 -4.78
C GLY A 58 -2.66 18.98 -3.69
N ALA A 59 -2.30 18.65 -2.45
CA ALA A 59 -3.24 18.73 -1.32
C ALA A 59 -3.74 20.17 -1.08
N LEU A 60 -2.85 21.18 -1.17
CA LEU A 60 -3.21 22.58 -0.99
C LEU A 60 -4.19 23.08 -2.06
N ILE A 61 -3.87 22.85 -3.34
CA ILE A 61 -4.69 23.30 -4.49
C ILE A 61 -6.07 22.66 -4.43
N ILE A 62 -6.15 21.34 -4.18
CA ILE A 62 -7.43 20.64 -4.06
C ILE A 62 -8.23 21.19 -2.86
N THR A 63 -7.59 21.40 -1.71
CA THR A 63 -8.28 21.96 -0.52
C THR A 63 -8.83 23.35 -0.80
N VAL A 64 -8.05 24.24 -1.42
CA VAL A 64 -8.50 25.58 -1.80
C VAL A 64 -9.68 25.50 -2.78
N PHE A 65 -9.60 24.63 -3.78
CA PHE A 65 -10.68 24.40 -4.73
C PHE A 65 -11.98 23.94 -4.04
N LEU A 66 -11.89 23.01 -3.08
CA LEU A 66 -13.05 22.54 -2.31
C LEU A 66 -13.69 23.63 -1.44
N VAL A 67 -12.87 24.51 -0.85
CA VAL A 67 -13.37 25.67 -0.08
C VAL A 67 -14.06 26.67 -1.01
N VAL A 68 -13.54 26.90 -2.22
CA VAL A 68 -14.17 27.76 -3.22
C VAL A 68 -15.54 27.22 -3.64
N ILE A 69 -15.68 25.90 -3.85
CA ILE A 69 -16.98 25.27 -4.10
C ILE A 69 -17.95 25.57 -2.95
N GLN A 70 -17.50 25.40 -1.71
CA GLN A 70 -18.34 25.66 -0.54
C GLN A 70 -18.78 27.12 -0.47
N PHE A 71 -17.90 28.07 -0.81
CA PHE A 71 -18.24 29.49 -0.84
C PHE A 71 -19.39 29.79 -1.82
N TYR A 72 -19.34 29.23 -3.04
CA TYR A 72 -20.42 29.37 -4.01
C TYR A 72 -21.73 28.73 -3.52
N VAL A 73 -21.66 27.53 -2.94
CA VAL A 73 -22.84 26.83 -2.39
C VAL A 73 -23.44 27.59 -1.21
N ALA A 74 -22.62 28.17 -0.34
CA ALA A 74 -23.07 28.98 0.79
C ALA A 74 -23.82 30.23 0.30
N LYS A 75 -23.29 30.91 -0.73
CA LYS A 75 -23.95 32.06 -1.36
C LYS A 75 -25.28 31.69 -2.02
N ALA A 76 -25.31 30.55 -2.72
CA ALA A 76 -26.51 30.08 -3.43
C ALA A 76 -27.60 29.58 -2.48
N SER A 77 -27.23 28.83 -1.43
CA SER A 77 -28.16 28.16 -0.52
C SER A 77 -28.76 29.10 0.53
N LYS A 78 -28.04 30.19 0.90
CA LYS A 78 -28.42 31.17 1.94
C LYS A 78 -28.70 30.52 3.32
N LEU A 79 -28.06 29.38 3.60
CA LEU A 79 -28.20 28.70 4.89
C LEU A 79 -27.46 29.47 5.99
N VAL A 80 -28.09 29.59 7.16
CA VAL A 80 -27.54 30.25 8.35
C VAL A 80 -27.78 29.40 9.60
N GLY A 81 -27.00 29.66 10.65
CA GLY A 81 -27.20 29.04 11.97
C GLY A 81 -26.88 27.55 12.01
N ARG A 82 -27.84 26.74 12.49
CA ARG A 82 -27.66 25.30 12.80
C ARG A 82 -27.36 24.40 11.59
N TRP A 83 -27.62 24.92 10.40
CA TRP A 83 -27.59 24.16 9.15
C TRP A 83 -26.52 24.66 8.17
N TYR A 84 -25.60 25.51 8.63
CA TYR A 84 -24.56 26.07 7.77
C TYR A 84 -23.63 24.97 7.22
N ALA A 85 -23.36 23.92 8.01
CA ALA A 85 -22.52 22.78 7.64
C ALA A 85 -23.00 22.03 6.38
N LEU A 86 -24.30 22.07 6.05
CA LEU A 86 -24.83 21.45 4.82
C LEU A 86 -24.25 22.08 3.55
N THR A 87 -23.74 23.32 3.63
CA THR A 87 -23.07 23.97 2.48
C THR A 87 -21.80 23.25 2.05
N PHE A 88 -21.18 22.47 2.94
CA PHE A 88 -19.98 21.68 2.64
C PHE A 88 -20.29 20.36 1.93
N PHE A 89 -21.56 19.94 1.85
CA PHE A 89 -21.94 18.66 1.26
C PHE A 89 -21.39 18.48 -0.17
N PRO A 90 -21.54 19.44 -1.11
CA PRO A 90 -20.96 19.29 -2.45
C PRO A 90 -19.43 19.18 -2.44
N SER A 91 -18.75 19.91 -1.54
CA SER A 91 -17.29 19.82 -1.41
C SER A 91 -16.85 18.46 -0.86
N PHE A 92 -17.55 17.91 0.13
CA PHE A 92 -17.30 16.54 0.60
C PHE A 92 -17.59 15.49 -0.47
N LEU A 93 -18.60 15.71 -1.30
CA LEU A 93 -18.95 14.81 -2.40
C LEU A 93 -17.87 14.78 -3.49
N VAL A 94 -17.33 15.94 -3.87
CA VAL A 94 -16.18 16.02 -4.78
C VAL A 94 -14.93 15.41 -4.14
N LEU A 95 -14.70 15.65 -2.85
CA LEU A 95 -13.58 15.04 -2.13
C LEU A 95 -13.70 13.52 -2.11
N ALA A 96 -14.87 12.98 -1.78
CA ALA A 96 -15.12 11.53 -1.76
C ALA A 96 -14.90 10.92 -3.15
N PHE A 97 -15.41 11.56 -4.20
CA PHE A 97 -15.17 11.15 -5.59
C PHE A 97 -13.68 11.09 -5.92
N LEU A 98 -12.91 12.15 -5.63
CA LEU A 98 -11.46 12.19 -5.88
C LEU A 98 -10.69 11.10 -5.13
N THR A 99 -11.16 10.67 -3.96
CA THR A 99 -10.47 9.66 -3.13
C THR A 99 -11.00 8.24 -3.31
N SER A 100 -12.03 8.07 -4.14
CA SER A 100 -12.63 6.77 -4.45
C SER A 100 -11.97 6.07 -5.65
N LEU A 101 -10.89 6.64 -6.18
CA LEU A 101 -10.15 6.07 -7.30
C LEU A 101 -9.58 4.71 -6.86
N ASN A 102 -10.10 3.65 -7.47
CA ASN A 102 -9.58 2.29 -7.31
C ASN A 102 -8.76 1.90 -8.55
N ARG A 103 -8.08 0.76 -8.47
CA ARG A 103 -7.27 0.23 -9.57
C ARG A 103 -8.03 0.18 -10.89
N ALA A 104 -9.25 -0.36 -10.91
CA ALA A 104 -10.07 -0.49 -12.12
C ALA A 104 -10.47 0.87 -12.74
N VAL A 105 -10.76 1.87 -11.91
CA VAL A 105 -11.08 3.24 -12.36
C VAL A 105 -9.87 3.88 -13.03
N ILE A 106 -8.68 3.67 -12.48
CA ILE A 106 -7.43 4.22 -13.01
C ILE A 106 -6.99 3.47 -14.28
N GLU A 107 -7.09 2.14 -14.28
CA GLU A 107 -6.67 1.28 -15.41
C GLU A 107 -7.60 1.38 -16.62
N ASP A 108 -8.92 1.30 -16.42
CA ASP A 108 -9.89 1.28 -17.53
C ASP A 108 -10.44 2.68 -17.89
N PHE A 109 -9.96 3.73 -17.22
CA PHE A 109 -10.50 5.09 -17.33
C PHE A 109 -12.03 5.14 -17.17
N THR A 110 -12.55 4.41 -16.18
CA THR A 110 -13.99 4.37 -15.90
C THR A 110 -14.33 5.21 -14.69
N PHE A 111 -15.43 5.94 -14.71
CA PHE A 111 -15.88 6.71 -13.53
C PHE A 111 -16.68 5.85 -12.52
N GLY A 112 -16.65 4.53 -12.69
CA GLY A 112 -17.31 3.55 -11.83
C GLY A 112 -18.78 3.90 -11.54
N GLN A 113 -19.19 3.68 -10.28
CA GLN A 113 -20.54 3.97 -9.80
C GLN A 113 -20.82 5.48 -9.62
N TRP A 114 -19.79 6.32 -9.64
CA TRP A 114 -19.91 7.76 -9.40
C TRP A 114 -20.59 8.51 -10.54
N ILE A 115 -20.59 7.97 -11.77
CA ILE A 115 -21.36 8.54 -12.89
C ILE A 115 -22.82 8.74 -12.51
N TRP A 116 -23.39 7.79 -11.77
CA TRP A 116 -24.78 7.83 -11.34
C TRP A 116 -24.95 8.39 -9.93
N ALA A 117 -24.05 8.04 -9.01
CA ALA A 117 -24.15 8.49 -7.62
C ALA A 117 -23.97 10.02 -7.48
N LEU A 118 -23.02 10.61 -8.20
CA LEU A 118 -22.71 12.04 -8.14
C LEU A 118 -23.92 12.91 -8.55
N PRO A 119 -24.53 12.77 -9.74
CA PRO A 119 -25.69 13.58 -10.12
C PRO A 119 -26.90 13.31 -9.23
N LEU A 120 -27.14 12.05 -8.83
CA LEU A 120 -28.27 11.69 -7.97
C LEU A 120 -28.17 12.39 -6.61
N LEU A 121 -27.00 12.36 -5.97
CA LEU A 121 -26.78 12.99 -4.67
C LEU A 121 -26.86 14.53 -4.74
N ILE A 122 -26.41 15.13 -5.85
CA ILE A 122 -26.58 16.58 -6.08
C ILE A 122 -28.08 16.93 -6.22
N VAL A 123 -28.85 16.14 -6.99
CA VAL A 123 -30.30 16.37 -7.14
C VAL A 123 -31.02 16.24 -5.80
N LEU A 124 -30.70 15.20 -5.01
CA LEU A 124 -31.24 15.04 -3.66
C LEU A 124 -30.88 16.22 -2.74
N PHE A 125 -29.64 16.71 -2.81
CA PHE A 125 -29.22 17.88 -2.04
C PHE A 125 -30.01 19.13 -2.44
N ILE A 126 -30.20 19.39 -3.74
CA ILE A 126 -31.01 20.52 -4.22
C ILE A 126 -32.47 20.38 -3.76
N LEU A 127 -33.04 19.18 -3.81
CA LEU A 127 -34.39 18.90 -3.31
C LEU A 127 -34.51 19.18 -1.81
N LEU A 128 -33.52 18.79 -1.01
CA LEU A 128 -33.48 19.07 0.43
C LEU A 128 -33.39 20.58 0.70
N LEU A 129 -32.57 21.32 -0.06
CA LEU A 129 -32.51 22.79 0.04
C LEU A 129 -33.86 23.43 -0.33
N TYR A 130 -34.53 22.90 -1.34
CA TYR A 130 -35.84 23.37 -1.79
C TYR A 130 -36.92 23.14 -0.72
N ILE A 131 -36.98 21.94 -0.13
CA ILE A 131 -37.90 21.62 0.97
C ILE A 131 -37.63 22.51 2.17
N LYS A 132 -36.35 22.66 2.55
CA LYS A 132 -35.97 23.52 3.68
C LYS A 132 -36.41 24.96 3.48
N ARG A 133 -36.30 25.51 2.27
CA ARG A 133 -36.76 26.87 1.97
C ARG A 133 -38.26 27.06 2.14
N ARG A 134 -39.05 25.99 2.06
CA ARG A 134 -40.51 26.02 2.26
C ARG A 134 -40.92 25.82 3.71
N LEU A 135 -40.04 25.34 4.58
CA LEU A 135 -40.32 25.20 6.01
C LEU A 135 -40.24 26.58 6.70
N PRO A 136 -41.13 26.87 7.67
CA PRO A 136 -41.07 28.10 8.43
C PRO A 136 -39.73 28.22 9.16
N GLY A 137 -39.17 29.43 9.17
CA GLY A 137 -37.90 29.71 9.83
C GLY A 137 -37.96 29.38 11.32
N GLU A 138 -36.87 28.82 11.83
CA GLU A 138 -36.73 28.49 13.25
C GLU A 138 -36.87 29.77 14.10
N SER A 139 -37.91 29.85 14.93
CA SER A 139 -38.15 30.98 15.82
C SER A 139 -37.07 31.01 16.91
N ILE A 140 -36.21 32.03 16.88
CA ILE A 140 -35.16 32.22 17.89
C ILE A 140 -35.77 33.04 19.04
N ASN A 141 -35.88 32.44 20.22
CA ASN A 141 -36.27 33.16 21.44
C ASN A 141 -35.14 34.11 21.86
N GLU A 142 -35.46 35.36 22.20
CA GLU A 142 -34.51 36.46 22.48
C GLU A 142 -33.59 36.25 23.71
N GLY A 143 -33.63 35.09 24.38
CA GLY A 143 -32.77 34.73 25.52
C GLY A 143 -31.79 33.57 25.28
N ASP A 144 -31.87 32.87 24.14
CA ASP A 144 -31.21 31.57 23.93
C ASP A 144 -29.92 31.65 23.08
N TYR A 145 -29.14 32.73 23.18
CA TYR A 145 -27.91 32.95 22.40
C TYR A 145 -26.70 32.13 22.86
N HIS A 146 -26.90 30.88 23.29
CA HIS A 146 -25.79 29.99 23.59
C HIS A 146 -25.12 29.56 22.29
N LEU A 147 -23.92 30.09 22.04
CA LEU A 147 -23.07 29.76 20.88
C LEU A 147 -22.95 28.24 20.65
N SER A 148 -22.83 27.46 21.74
CA SER A 148 -22.75 25.99 21.71
C SER A 148 -23.96 25.32 21.04
N ARG A 149 -25.18 25.85 21.23
CA ARG A 149 -26.43 25.30 20.66
C ARG A 149 -26.48 25.38 19.14
N TYR A 150 -25.71 26.31 18.55
CA TYR A 150 -25.58 26.49 17.11
C TYR A 150 -24.31 25.84 16.54
N LEU A 151 -23.23 25.74 17.31
CA LEU A 151 -22.00 25.06 16.88
C LEU A 151 -22.15 23.54 16.83
N TRP A 152 -22.74 22.93 17.86
CA TRP A 152 -22.84 21.47 17.97
C TRP A 152 -23.49 20.78 16.77
N PRO A 153 -24.66 21.23 16.25
CA PRO A 153 -25.25 20.62 15.07
C PRO A 153 -24.35 20.72 13.84
N ASN A 154 -23.66 21.85 13.65
CA ASN A 154 -22.76 22.03 12.52
C ASN A 154 -21.54 21.09 12.61
N TYR A 155 -20.95 20.94 13.80
CA TYR A 155 -19.84 20.01 14.00
C TYR A 155 -20.28 18.56 13.86
N ALA A 156 -21.45 18.19 14.35
CA ALA A 156 -21.99 16.84 14.18
C ALA A 156 -22.21 16.50 12.70
N ILE A 157 -22.79 17.44 11.92
CA ILE A 157 -22.98 17.27 10.47
C ILE A 157 -21.63 17.15 9.76
N LEU A 158 -20.66 18.02 10.06
CA LEU A 158 -19.31 17.94 9.47
C LEU A 158 -18.63 16.62 9.80
N PHE A 159 -18.69 16.20 11.06
CA PHE A 159 -18.08 14.95 11.51
C PHE A 159 -18.72 13.73 10.82
N LEU A 160 -20.04 13.73 10.67
CA LEU A 160 -20.74 12.70 9.90
C LEU A 160 -20.26 12.68 8.44
N MET A 161 -20.13 13.83 7.79
CA MET A 161 -19.60 13.93 6.42
C MET A 161 -18.15 13.46 6.31
N MET A 162 -17.32 13.73 7.32
CA MET A 162 -15.93 13.24 7.38
C MET A 162 -15.87 11.72 7.48
N ILE A 163 -16.71 11.10 8.32
CA ILE A 163 -16.81 9.64 8.42
C ILE A 163 -17.26 9.04 7.09
N ILE A 164 -18.30 9.58 6.48
CA ILE A 164 -18.80 9.09 5.19
C ILE A 164 -17.72 9.23 4.11
N CYS A 165 -17.00 10.36 4.07
CA CYS A 165 -15.91 10.56 3.13
C CYS A 165 -14.78 9.54 3.33
N GLY A 166 -14.39 9.28 4.58
CA GLY A 166 -13.36 8.29 4.90
C GLY A 166 -13.80 6.84 4.61
N ALA A 167 -15.08 6.51 4.80
CA ALA A 167 -15.63 5.20 4.50
C ALA A 167 -15.76 4.92 2.98
N ASN A 168 -15.86 5.96 2.16
CA ASN A 168 -15.88 5.87 0.70
C ASN A 168 -14.47 5.98 0.06
N ALA A 169 -13.43 6.14 0.88
CA ALA A 169 -12.06 6.03 0.39
C ALA A 169 -11.84 4.65 -0.24
N SER A 170 -11.00 4.59 -1.29
CA SER A 170 -10.63 3.33 -1.94
C SER A 170 -10.28 2.26 -0.90
N ALA A 171 -11.10 1.21 -0.84
CA ALA A 171 -11.13 0.25 0.27
C ALA A 171 -10.01 -0.81 0.21
N ASP A 172 -9.23 -0.84 -0.87
CA ASP A 172 -8.20 -1.85 -1.06
C ASP A 172 -6.89 -1.44 -0.37
N ASP A 173 -6.75 -1.86 0.89
CA ASP A 173 -5.53 -1.68 1.70
C ASP A 173 -4.27 -2.16 0.95
N VAL A 174 -4.40 -3.26 0.19
CA VAL A 174 -3.29 -3.85 -0.58
C VAL A 174 -2.81 -2.89 -1.66
N TYR A 175 -3.74 -2.25 -2.37
CA TYR A 175 -3.39 -1.28 -3.39
C TYR A 175 -2.70 -0.06 -2.77
N MET A 176 -3.19 0.43 -1.63
CA MET A 176 -2.53 1.51 -0.89
C MET A 176 -1.10 1.13 -0.48
N TYR A 177 -0.86 -0.12 -0.05
CA TYR A 177 0.49 -0.60 0.24
C TYR A 177 1.38 -0.63 -1.00
N GLU A 178 0.87 -1.07 -2.15
CA GLU A 178 1.63 -1.04 -3.41
C GLU A 178 2.06 0.38 -3.79
N LEU A 179 1.15 1.35 -3.73
CA LEU A 179 1.48 2.73 -4.09
C LEU A 179 2.47 3.38 -3.14
N LYS A 180 2.36 3.03 -1.85
CA LYS A 180 3.32 3.49 -0.84
C LYS A 180 4.69 2.87 -1.07
N ALA A 181 4.77 1.57 -1.37
CA ALA A 181 6.03 0.89 -1.67
C ALA A 181 6.67 1.44 -2.95
N GLU A 182 5.88 1.65 -4.01
CA GLU A 182 6.31 2.26 -5.26
C GLU A 182 6.92 3.64 -5.02
N ARG A 183 6.23 4.50 -4.27
CA ARG A 183 6.74 5.85 -3.96
C ARG A 183 8.09 5.79 -3.26
N LEU A 184 8.21 4.94 -2.23
CA LEU A 184 9.44 4.82 -1.45
C LEU A 184 10.60 4.30 -2.31
N LEU A 185 10.34 3.38 -3.25
CA LEU A 185 11.33 2.93 -4.21
C LEU A 185 11.78 4.05 -5.17
N LEU A 186 10.86 4.91 -5.62
CA LEU A 186 11.19 6.07 -6.46
C LEU A 186 11.96 7.15 -5.70
N GLU A 187 11.80 7.22 -4.38
CA GLU A 187 12.53 8.11 -3.46
C GLU A 187 13.86 7.50 -2.98
N ASP A 188 14.25 6.32 -3.49
CA ASP A 188 15.42 5.52 -3.07
C ASP A 188 15.41 5.11 -1.57
N ASP A 189 14.27 5.19 -0.89
CA ASP A 189 14.08 4.70 0.49
C ASP A 189 13.74 3.20 0.49
N PHE A 190 14.76 2.37 0.34
CA PHE A 190 14.62 0.91 0.32
C PHE A 190 14.20 0.33 1.68
N GLU A 191 14.68 0.90 2.80
CA GLU A 191 14.32 0.41 4.13
C GLU A 191 12.82 0.60 4.38
N GLY A 192 12.30 1.79 4.08
CA GLY A 192 10.89 2.09 4.13
C GLY A 192 10.07 1.16 3.23
N ALA A 193 10.48 0.98 1.96
CA ALA A 193 9.78 0.16 0.99
C ALA A 193 9.66 -1.31 1.43
N SER A 194 10.73 -1.89 1.99
CA SER A 194 10.73 -3.27 2.47
C SER A 194 9.76 -3.52 3.64
N ARG A 195 9.53 -2.52 4.50
CA ARG A 195 8.64 -2.63 5.67
C ARG A 195 7.17 -2.35 5.37
N VAL A 196 6.83 -1.87 4.18
CA VAL A 196 5.44 -1.53 3.85
C VAL A 196 4.57 -2.77 3.95
N GLY A 197 3.53 -2.74 4.80
CA GLY A 197 2.59 -3.85 4.97
C GLY A 197 3.18 -5.08 5.68
N GLU A 198 4.30 -4.97 6.40
CA GLU A 198 4.92 -6.06 7.18
C GLU A 198 3.93 -6.73 8.15
N LYS A 199 3.02 -5.95 8.75
CA LYS A 199 2.00 -6.45 9.69
C LYS A 199 0.69 -6.86 9.01
N SER A 200 0.57 -6.69 7.69
CA SER A 200 -0.64 -7.02 6.93
C SER A 200 -0.60 -8.49 6.53
N LEU A 201 -1.73 -9.19 6.71
CA LEU A 201 -1.91 -10.56 6.21
C LEU A 201 -2.19 -10.59 4.70
N ASN A 202 -2.73 -9.49 4.15
CA ASN A 202 -3.02 -9.37 2.73
C ASN A 202 -1.77 -8.89 2.00
N THR A 203 -1.44 -9.57 0.90
CA THR A 203 -0.31 -9.25 0.02
C THR A 203 -0.75 -9.36 -1.45
N SER A 204 0.02 -8.77 -2.34
CA SER A 204 -0.10 -8.93 -3.78
C SER A 204 1.26 -9.33 -4.38
N PRO A 205 1.29 -9.93 -5.58
CA PRO A 205 2.54 -10.29 -6.23
C PRO A 205 3.47 -9.08 -6.42
N ARG A 206 2.90 -7.96 -6.85
CA ARG A 206 3.60 -6.69 -7.09
C ARG A 206 4.17 -6.07 -5.82
N LEU A 207 3.41 -6.10 -4.72
CA LEU A 207 3.92 -5.64 -3.42
C LEU A 207 5.10 -6.49 -2.95
N ASN A 208 5.00 -7.82 -3.11
CA ASN A 208 6.10 -8.72 -2.80
C ASN A 208 7.33 -8.45 -3.68
N GLU A 209 7.15 -8.28 -5.00
CA GLU A 209 8.23 -7.93 -5.93
C GLU A 209 8.96 -6.65 -5.51
N MET A 210 8.23 -5.59 -5.16
CA MET A 210 8.81 -4.33 -4.67
C MET A 210 9.58 -4.52 -3.36
N ARG A 211 9.05 -5.32 -2.42
CA ARG A 211 9.75 -5.63 -1.16
C ARG A 211 11.02 -6.44 -1.41
N MET A 212 10.96 -7.46 -2.26
CA MET A 212 12.12 -8.28 -2.60
C MET A 212 13.19 -7.44 -3.28
N TYR A 213 12.80 -6.56 -4.20
CA TYR A 213 13.71 -5.61 -4.80
C TYR A 213 14.33 -4.67 -3.76
N ALA A 214 13.53 -4.12 -2.84
CA ALA A 214 14.02 -3.26 -1.76
C ALA A 214 15.03 -4.00 -0.84
N LEU A 215 14.77 -5.26 -0.51
CA LEU A 215 15.67 -6.10 0.29
C LEU A 215 16.96 -6.42 -0.47
N ALA A 216 16.87 -6.68 -1.78
CA ALA A 216 18.04 -6.91 -2.61
C ALA A 216 18.95 -5.69 -2.66
N ARG A 217 18.37 -4.49 -2.82
CA ARG A 217 19.13 -3.22 -2.78
C ARG A 217 19.81 -2.96 -1.44
N GLN A 218 19.31 -3.53 -0.35
CA GLN A 218 19.92 -3.51 0.97
C GLN A 218 20.95 -4.62 1.21
N GLY A 219 21.06 -5.61 0.31
CA GLY A 219 21.88 -6.82 0.53
C GLY A 219 21.28 -7.79 1.56
N LEU A 220 19.99 -7.66 1.86
CA LEU A 220 19.29 -8.46 2.87
C LEU A 220 18.32 -9.50 2.27
N LEU A 221 18.33 -9.66 0.93
CA LEU A 221 17.37 -10.55 0.25
C LEU A 221 17.45 -11.98 0.78
N GLY A 222 18.63 -12.58 0.83
CA GLY A 222 18.81 -13.94 1.37
C GLY A 222 18.54 -14.06 2.88
N GLU A 223 18.60 -12.96 3.63
CA GLU A 223 18.42 -12.97 5.09
C GLU A 223 16.94 -12.97 5.44
N LYS A 224 16.16 -12.14 4.74
CA LYS A 224 14.75 -11.86 5.05
C LYS A 224 13.75 -12.37 4.02
N LEU A 225 14.18 -13.19 3.06
CA LEU A 225 13.31 -13.71 2.00
C LEU A 225 12.03 -14.34 2.57
N PHE A 226 12.18 -15.18 3.60
CA PHE A 226 11.07 -15.92 4.20
C PHE A 226 10.41 -15.22 5.37
N ASP A 227 10.92 -14.08 5.84
CA ASP A 227 10.24 -13.26 6.84
C ASP A 227 8.89 -12.75 6.31
N TYR A 228 8.77 -12.60 4.99
CA TYR A 228 7.52 -12.29 4.30
C TYR A 228 6.91 -13.56 3.68
N PRO A 229 5.57 -13.72 3.72
CA PRO A 229 4.90 -14.82 3.03
C PRO A 229 5.17 -14.80 1.52
N GLN A 230 5.53 -15.96 0.97
CA GLN A 230 5.86 -16.14 -0.45
C GLN A 230 4.80 -16.97 -1.23
N PRO A 231 3.51 -16.57 -1.27
CA PRO A 231 2.47 -17.37 -1.92
C PRO A 231 2.61 -17.46 -3.45
N TYR A 232 3.38 -16.56 -4.07
CA TYR A 232 3.52 -16.48 -5.54
C TYR A 232 4.86 -17.03 -6.06
N ALA A 233 5.65 -17.70 -5.21
CA ALA A 233 6.96 -18.26 -5.56
C ALA A 233 7.81 -17.24 -6.37
N GLU A 234 8.27 -17.60 -7.57
CA GLU A 234 9.11 -16.76 -8.43
C GLU A 234 8.52 -15.39 -8.80
N GLN A 235 7.19 -15.30 -8.94
CA GLN A 235 6.52 -14.03 -9.25
C GLN A 235 6.71 -13.01 -8.12
N SER A 236 6.99 -13.48 -6.90
CA SER A 236 7.31 -12.62 -5.75
C SER A 236 8.67 -11.94 -5.89
N LEU A 237 9.58 -12.45 -6.74
CA LEU A 237 10.84 -11.78 -7.03
C LEU A 237 10.70 -10.80 -8.19
N MET A 238 9.99 -11.23 -9.24
CA MET A 238 9.91 -10.46 -10.47
C MET A 238 8.75 -10.91 -11.35
N MET A 239 7.83 -9.99 -11.66
CA MET A 239 6.72 -10.26 -12.56
C MET A 239 7.06 -9.81 -13.98
N MET A 240 7.33 -10.77 -14.86
CA MET A 240 7.68 -10.49 -16.26
C MET A 240 6.47 -10.01 -17.10
N GLU A 241 5.24 -10.26 -16.64
CA GLU A 241 4.00 -9.82 -17.30
C GLU A 241 3.77 -8.31 -17.19
N ASP A 242 4.38 -7.62 -16.21
CA ASP A 242 4.20 -6.19 -15.95
C ASP A 242 4.98 -5.26 -16.92
N THR A 243 5.49 -5.82 -18.02
CA THR A 243 6.35 -5.08 -18.98
C THR A 243 5.58 -4.17 -19.94
N VAL A 244 4.24 -4.26 -19.97
CA VAL A 244 3.37 -3.67 -21.00
C VAL A 244 2.51 -2.51 -20.48
N THR A 245 2.30 -2.38 -19.18
CA THR A 245 1.33 -1.46 -18.59
C THR A 245 1.96 -0.08 -18.34
N ARG A 246 1.68 0.88 -19.24
CA ARG A 246 2.01 2.33 -19.10
C ARG A 246 1.42 3.01 -17.85
N LEU A 247 0.78 2.24 -16.99
CA LEU A 247 0.00 2.69 -15.85
C LEU A 247 0.85 2.93 -14.60
N HIS A 248 2.01 2.28 -14.53
CA HIS A 248 2.82 2.27 -13.32
C HIS A 248 4.08 3.12 -13.46
N ARG A 249 4.52 3.72 -12.34
CA ARG A 249 5.71 4.57 -12.29
C ARG A 249 6.97 3.75 -12.08
N PHE A 250 6.89 2.71 -11.24
CA PHE A 250 7.90 1.69 -11.08
C PHE A 250 7.48 0.43 -11.83
N THR A 251 8.36 -0.07 -12.70
CA THR A 251 8.09 -1.22 -13.55
C THR A 251 9.17 -2.29 -13.36
N CYS A 252 8.84 -3.53 -13.70
CA CYS A 252 9.80 -4.64 -13.83
C CYS A 252 11.06 -4.26 -14.64
N LYS A 253 10.97 -3.33 -15.60
CA LYS A 253 12.13 -2.80 -16.34
C LYS A 253 13.17 -2.10 -15.46
N ASP A 254 12.75 -1.44 -14.38
CA ASP A 254 13.66 -0.79 -13.42
C ASP A 254 14.45 -1.84 -12.63
N ILE A 255 13.78 -2.94 -12.25
CA ILE A 255 14.44 -4.11 -11.66
C ILE A 255 15.41 -4.72 -12.68
N GLN A 256 14.99 -4.93 -13.93
CA GLN A 256 15.87 -5.47 -14.99
C GLN A 256 17.13 -4.61 -15.18
N LYS A 257 16.96 -3.29 -15.19
CA LYS A 257 18.06 -2.33 -15.30
C LYS A 257 19.06 -2.49 -14.15
N SER A 258 18.56 -2.69 -12.92
CA SER A 258 19.42 -2.92 -11.75
C SER A 258 20.18 -4.25 -11.79
N LEU A 259 19.59 -5.28 -12.42
CA LEU A 259 20.20 -6.59 -12.63
C LEU A 259 21.22 -6.57 -13.79
N GLY A 260 21.10 -5.58 -14.69
CA GLY A 260 22.14 -5.15 -15.62
C GLY A 260 21.80 -5.32 -17.10
N ALA A 261 20.65 -5.90 -17.47
CA ALA A 261 20.18 -5.91 -18.85
C ALA A 261 18.65 -5.95 -18.93
N TRP A 262 18.08 -5.35 -19.98
CA TRP A 262 16.65 -5.41 -20.23
C TRP A 262 16.26 -6.70 -20.93
N ALA A 263 15.10 -7.25 -20.57
CA ALA A 263 14.49 -8.35 -21.30
C ALA A 263 13.72 -7.81 -22.51
N ASN A 264 13.77 -8.54 -23.62
CA ASN A 264 12.86 -8.28 -24.73
C ASN A 264 11.44 -8.75 -24.37
N THR A 265 10.40 -8.19 -25.01
CA THR A 265 8.98 -8.50 -24.74
C THR A 265 8.60 -9.97 -24.98
N SER A 266 9.45 -10.73 -25.66
CA SER A 266 9.29 -12.18 -25.86
C SER A 266 9.67 -13.03 -24.65
N VAL A 267 10.27 -12.45 -23.60
CA VAL A 267 10.72 -13.19 -22.41
C VAL A 267 9.66 -13.07 -21.32
N THR A 268 8.86 -14.12 -21.17
CA THR A 268 7.74 -14.16 -20.20
C THR A 268 8.07 -14.92 -18.92
N THR A 269 9.19 -15.65 -18.87
CA THR A 269 9.56 -16.50 -17.72
C THR A 269 10.82 -15.98 -17.04
N PHE A 270 10.82 -15.97 -15.70
CA PHE A 270 11.97 -15.59 -14.88
C PHE A 270 13.21 -16.43 -15.20
N ASP A 271 13.08 -17.77 -15.29
CA ASP A 271 14.19 -18.66 -15.65
C ASP A 271 14.82 -18.31 -17.02
N HIS A 272 13.98 -18.00 -18.03
CA HIS A 272 14.48 -17.63 -19.35
C HIS A 272 15.27 -16.31 -19.26
N TYR A 273 14.74 -15.31 -18.53
CA TYR A 273 15.44 -14.05 -18.30
C TYR A 273 16.79 -14.24 -17.59
N ILE A 274 16.83 -14.98 -16.49
CA ILE A 274 18.07 -15.28 -15.76
C ILE A 274 19.07 -16.04 -16.64
N SER A 275 18.59 -16.96 -17.48
CA SER A 275 19.47 -17.68 -18.42
C SER A 275 20.15 -16.76 -19.44
N LEU A 276 19.48 -15.68 -19.86
CA LEU A 276 20.05 -14.67 -20.75
C LEU A 276 21.09 -13.81 -20.02
N LEU A 277 20.81 -13.42 -18.77
CA LEU A 277 21.76 -12.67 -17.94
C LEU A 277 23.02 -13.49 -17.63
N LYS A 278 22.90 -14.79 -17.41
CA LYS A 278 24.07 -15.67 -17.20
C LYS A 278 25.00 -15.72 -18.41
N LYS A 279 24.45 -15.68 -19.62
CA LYS A 279 25.22 -15.70 -20.87
C LYS A 279 25.95 -14.38 -21.12
N ASN A 280 25.47 -13.29 -20.54
CA ASN A 280 26.04 -11.97 -20.74
C ASN A 280 27.24 -11.75 -19.79
N PRO A 281 28.45 -11.55 -20.31
CA PRO A 281 29.65 -11.41 -19.47
C PRO A 281 29.61 -10.16 -18.57
N SER A 282 28.88 -9.11 -18.98
CA SER A 282 28.79 -7.84 -18.24
C SER A 282 28.01 -7.96 -16.92
N THR A 283 27.10 -8.93 -16.83
CA THR A 283 26.21 -9.12 -15.67
C THR A 283 26.72 -10.19 -14.70
N ARG A 284 27.80 -10.90 -15.06
CA ARG A 284 28.36 -12.03 -14.30
C ARG A 284 28.84 -11.66 -12.90
N TYR A 285 29.27 -10.42 -12.69
CA TYR A 285 29.80 -9.93 -11.43
C TYR A 285 28.81 -9.07 -10.64
N ASN A 286 27.54 -9.01 -11.04
CA ASN A 286 26.54 -8.26 -10.30
C ASN A 286 26.11 -9.04 -9.04
N PRO A 287 26.39 -8.56 -7.82
CA PRO A 287 26.03 -9.27 -6.59
C PRO A 287 24.51 -9.44 -6.45
N LEU A 288 23.73 -8.45 -6.92
CA LEU A 288 22.26 -8.52 -6.90
C LEU A 288 21.74 -9.69 -7.74
N LEU A 289 22.37 -9.96 -8.89
CA LEU A 289 21.98 -11.07 -9.75
C LEU A 289 22.24 -12.42 -9.08
N ALA A 290 23.35 -12.54 -8.34
CA ALA A 290 23.66 -13.76 -7.60
C ALA A 290 22.56 -14.07 -6.57
N ASP A 291 22.14 -13.07 -5.79
CA ASP A 291 21.11 -13.26 -4.77
C ASP A 291 19.74 -13.55 -5.40
N TYR A 292 19.35 -12.84 -6.47
CA TYR A 292 18.10 -13.09 -7.19
C TYR A 292 18.03 -14.51 -7.76
N LEU A 293 19.15 -15.01 -8.29
CA LEU A 293 19.23 -16.37 -8.83
C LEU A 293 19.08 -17.40 -7.72
N LEU A 294 19.85 -17.25 -6.64
CA LEU A 294 19.84 -18.16 -5.50
C LEU A 294 18.46 -18.19 -4.84
N CYS A 295 17.89 -17.03 -4.55
CA CYS A 295 16.53 -16.91 -4.01
C CYS A 295 15.48 -17.46 -4.97
N GLY A 296 15.62 -17.24 -6.28
CA GLY A 296 14.73 -17.81 -7.29
C GLY A 296 14.71 -19.34 -7.25
N LYS A 297 15.87 -19.99 -7.12
CA LYS A 297 15.97 -21.45 -6.97
C LYS A 297 15.36 -21.96 -5.67
N LEU A 298 15.47 -21.20 -4.57
CA LEU A 298 14.81 -21.54 -3.30
C LEU A 298 13.29 -21.45 -3.41
N LEU A 299 12.76 -20.42 -4.07
CA LEU A 299 11.32 -20.27 -4.30
C LEU A 299 10.77 -21.34 -5.26
N GLN A 300 11.59 -21.86 -6.18
CA GLN A 300 11.28 -23.03 -7.01
C GLN A 300 11.32 -24.36 -6.25
N LYS A 301 11.68 -24.36 -4.96
CA LYS A 301 11.95 -25.56 -4.17
C LYS A 301 13.08 -26.45 -4.74
N ASP A 302 13.98 -25.89 -5.56
CA ASP A 302 15.12 -26.60 -6.15
C ASP A 302 16.39 -26.47 -5.30
N LEU A 303 16.46 -27.26 -4.22
CA LEU A 303 17.63 -27.30 -3.32
C LEU A 303 18.90 -27.83 -4.01
N ARG A 304 18.76 -28.75 -4.98
CA ARG A 304 19.90 -29.33 -5.70
C ARG A 304 20.54 -28.30 -6.63
N GLY A 305 19.74 -27.59 -7.43
CA GLY A 305 20.23 -26.52 -8.29
C GLY A 305 20.79 -25.33 -7.49
N PHE A 306 20.19 -25.02 -6.35
CA PHE A 306 20.70 -24.03 -5.41
C PHE A 306 22.13 -24.37 -4.94
N THR A 307 22.35 -25.58 -4.41
CA THR A 307 23.66 -25.98 -3.86
C THR A 307 24.77 -26.09 -4.90
N GLN A 308 24.44 -26.37 -6.16
CA GLN A 308 25.40 -26.27 -7.26
C GLN A 308 25.75 -24.82 -7.57
N THR A 309 24.75 -23.93 -7.53
CA THR A 309 24.95 -22.54 -7.95
C THR A 309 25.66 -21.68 -6.89
N ILE A 310 25.36 -21.89 -5.61
CA ILE A 310 25.95 -21.10 -4.51
C ILE A 310 27.48 -21.19 -4.48
N LYS A 311 28.05 -22.35 -4.84
CA LYS A 311 29.50 -22.60 -4.93
C LYS A 311 30.23 -21.70 -5.91
N HIS A 312 29.51 -21.10 -6.86
CA HIS A 312 30.10 -20.19 -7.85
C HIS A 312 30.17 -18.74 -7.39
N TYR A 313 29.40 -18.38 -6.35
CA TYR A 313 29.28 -17.00 -5.87
C TYR A 313 29.82 -16.81 -4.45
N TYR A 314 29.74 -17.85 -3.62
CA TYR A 314 30.17 -17.82 -2.23
C TYR A 314 31.24 -18.89 -1.97
N ASN A 315 32.27 -18.52 -1.20
CA ASN A 315 33.29 -19.46 -0.74
C ASN A 315 32.73 -20.27 0.43
N LEU A 316 32.68 -21.60 0.28
CA LEU A 316 32.19 -22.53 1.30
C LEU A 316 33.34 -23.31 1.94
N SER A 317 34.53 -22.75 1.96
CA SER A 317 35.76 -23.47 2.35
C SER A 317 35.98 -23.49 3.86
N SER A 318 35.55 -22.45 4.57
CA SER A 318 35.65 -22.37 6.03
C SER A 318 34.26 -22.36 6.69
N PRO A 319 34.10 -22.94 7.90
CA PRO A 319 32.85 -22.82 8.68
C PRO A 319 32.52 -21.36 9.05
N ALA A 320 33.51 -20.47 9.13
CA ALA A 320 33.26 -19.04 9.33
C ALA A 320 32.56 -18.40 8.12
N ASP A 321 32.98 -18.75 6.90
CA ASP A 321 32.37 -18.24 5.66
C ASP A 321 30.90 -18.68 5.53
N VAL A 322 30.55 -19.83 6.12
CA VAL A 322 29.18 -20.35 6.14
C VAL A 322 28.32 -19.65 7.19
N GLN A 323 28.89 -19.18 8.30
CA GLN A 323 28.16 -18.39 9.30
C GLN A 323 27.80 -16.99 8.77
N ASP A 324 28.66 -16.41 7.94
CA ASP A 324 28.44 -15.13 7.27
C ASP A 324 27.39 -15.21 6.14
N LEU A 325 26.92 -16.42 5.79
CA LEU A 325 25.88 -16.58 4.78
C LEU A 325 24.50 -16.12 5.28
N PRO A 326 23.67 -15.59 4.38
CA PRO A 326 22.29 -15.29 4.67
C PRO A 326 21.51 -16.49 5.22
N LYS A 327 20.58 -16.23 6.15
CA LYS A 327 19.74 -17.21 6.84
C LYS A 327 19.12 -18.25 5.90
N ALA A 328 18.46 -17.81 4.82
CA ALA A 328 17.82 -18.73 3.88
C ALA A 328 18.82 -19.70 3.21
N TYR A 329 20.06 -19.26 3.00
CA TYR A 329 21.09 -20.06 2.34
C TYR A 329 21.66 -21.09 3.30
N ARG A 330 21.89 -20.72 4.57
CA ARG A 330 22.28 -21.64 5.64
C ARG A 330 21.21 -22.71 5.87
N GLU A 331 19.94 -22.30 5.92
CA GLU A 331 18.79 -23.22 6.03
C GLU A 331 18.71 -24.21 4.88
N ALA A 332 18.94 -23.76 3.64
CA ALA A 332 18.93 -24.62 2.46
C ALA A 332 20.08 -25.65 2.45
N LEU A 333 21.28 -25.22 2.87
CA LEU A 333 22.44 -26.11 2.99
C LEU A 333 22.21 -27.19 4.05
N LEU A 334 21.61 -26.84 5.19
CA LEU A 334 21.24 -27.80 6.23
C LEU A 334 20.26 -28.85 5.72
N LEU A 335 19.23 -28.44 4.98
CA LEU A 335 18.26 -29.37 4.40
C LEU A 335 18.91 -30.32 3.39
N GLN A 336 19.77 -29.80 2.51
CA GLN A 336 20.44 -30.61 1.51
C GLN A 336 21.42 -31.61 2.14
N ALA A 337 22.14 -31.21 3.20
CA ALA A 337 23.04 -32.08 3.95
C ALA A 337 22.29 -33.28 4.54
N LYS A 338 21.13 -33.03 5.17
CA LYS A 338 20.26 -34.08 5.71
C LYS A 338 19.70 -35.00 4.62
N ALA A 339 19.29 -34.45 3.48
CA ALA A 339 18.77 -35.24 2.37
C ALA A 339 19.80 -36.22 1.77
N ILE A 340 21.09 -35.88 1.80
CA ILE A 340 22.18 -36.72 1.28
C ILE A 340 22.68 -37.72 2.34
N GLY A 341 22.34 -37.54 3.63
CA GLY A 341 22.86 -38.36 4.72
C GLY A 341 24.34 -38.11 5.01
N GLN A 342 24.86 -36.93 4.64
CA GLN A 342 26.23 -36.52 4.92
C GLN A 342 26.30 -35.81 6.27
N ASP A 343 26.70 -36.53 7.32
CA ASP A 343 27.02 -35.95 8.64
C ASP A 343 28.20 -34.96 8.59
N SER A 344 28.99 -34.96 7.51
CA SER A 344 30.15 -34.10 7.33
C SER A 344 29.84 -32.63 7.10
N LEU A 345 28.58 -32.27 6.82
CA LEU A 345 28.13 -30.87 6.75
C LEU A 345 27.52 -30.36 8.08
N ASN A 346 27.35 -31.24 9.08
CA ASN A 346 26.89 -30.85 10.41
C ASN A 346 27.91 -29.98 11.18
N ALA A 347 29.16 -29.91 10.71
CA ALA A 347 30.20 -29.01 11.25
C ALA A 347 30.06 -27.55 10.77
N PHE A 348 29.16 -27.28 9.82
CA PHE A 348 29.07 -25.99 9.10
C PHE A 348 27.85 -25.15 9.47
N VAL A 349 26.97 -25.66 10.35
CA VAL A 349 25.71 -24.97 10.69
C VAL A 349 25.69 -24.61 12.17
N ASP A 350 25.26 -23.38 12.45
CA ASP A 350 25.11 -22.84 13.80
C ASP A 350 24.32 -23.79 14.70
N THR A 351 24.86 -24.07 15.90
CA THR A 351 24.24 -24.93 16.92
C THR A 351 22.78 -24.55 17.19
N LEU A 352 22.47 -23.25 17.11
CA LEU A 352 21.14 -22.70 17.31
C LEU A 352 20.15 -23.10 16.20
N MET A 353 20.56 -23.03 14.93
CA MET A 353 19.70 -23.42 13.80
C MET A 353 19.41 -24.93 13.81
N LEU A 354 20.39 -25.75 14.24
CA LEU A 354 20.19 -27.19 14.41
C LEU A 354 19.17 -27.52 15.50
N THR A 355 19.17 -26.75 16.61
CA THR A 355 18.15 -26.90 17.66
C THR A 355 16.77 -26.48 17.17
N GLU A 356 16.67 -25.34 16.48
CA GLU A 356 15.40 -24.86 15.88
C GLU A 356 14.82 -25.89 14.89
N TYR A 357 15.66 -26.56 14.09
CA TYR A 357 15.22 -27.66 13.21
C TYR A 357 14.66 -28.85 13.97
N LYS A 358 15.35 -29.27 15.03
CA LYS A 358 14.89 -30.42 15.82
C LYS A 358 13.55 -30.13 16.47
N ASP A 359 13.39 -28.91 16.99
CA ASP A 359 12.12 -28.45 17.58
C ASP A 359 11.02 -28.36 16.53
N TYR A 360 11.33 -27.90 15.31
CA TYR A 360 10.41 -27.91 14.17
C TYR A 360 9.94 -29.35 13.83
N CYS A 361 10.86 -30.30 13.72
CA CYS A 361 10.53 -31.72 13.47
C CYS A 361 9.70 -32.34 14.61
N ALA A 362 10.02 -32.03 15.87
CA ALA A 362 9.25 -32.53 17.01
C ALA A 362 7.79 -32.06 16.98
N ILE A 363 7.54 -30.82 16.53
CA ILE A 363 6.17 -30.32 16.34
C ILE A 363 5.50 -30.98 15.13
N LEU A 364 6.24 -31.25 14.04
CA LEU A 364 5.72 -31.99 12.89
C LEU A 364 5.27 -33.41 13.26
N GLU A 365 6.05 -34.09 14.09
CA GLU A 365 5.79 -35.47 14.55
C GLU A 365 4.77 -35.56 15.70
N SER A 366 4.36 -34.42 16.27
CA SER A 366 3.36 -34.39 17.34
C SER A 366 1.98 -34.88 16.85
N ASP A 367 1.27 -35.61 17.71
CA ASP A 367 -0.04 -36.23 17.45
C ASP A 367 -1.21 -35.21 17.51
N ASP A 368 -0.92 -33.93 17.24
CA ASP A 368 -1.91 -32.86 17.21
C ASP A 368 -2.75 -32.91 15.92
N SER A 369 -3.98 -32.39 15.99
CA SER A 369 -4.79 -32.12 14.80
C SER A 369 -4.01 -31.29 13.77
N GLU A 370 -4.15 -31.62 12.48
CA GLU A 370 -3.43 -30.98 11.37
C GLU A 370 -3.51 -29.44 11.41
N LEU A 371 -4.68 -28.89 11.77
CA LEU A 371 -4.92 -27.46 11.91
C LEU A 371 -4.14 -26.84 13.08
N ILE A 372 -4.10 -27.52 14.22
CA ILE A 372 -3.37 -27.06 15.42
C ILE A 372 -1.87 -27.07 15.12
N ARG A 373 -1.39 -28.14 14.50
CA ARG A 373 0.01 -28.30 14.08
C ARG A 373 0.43 -27.20 13.11
N LYS A 374 -0.33 -26.98 12.02
CA LYS A 374 -0.06 -25.90 11.05
C LYS A 374 -0.05 -24.51 11.70
N ASN A 375 -0.97 -24.24 12.62
CA ASN A 375 -1.01 -22.95 13.33
C ASN A 375 0.16 -22.76 14.29
N LYS A 376 0.59 -23.81 15.02
CA LYS A 376 1.79 -23.78 15.88
C LYS A 376 3.04 -23.53 15.04
N LEU A 377 3.22 -24.28 13.96
CA LEU A 377 4.35 -24.15 13.05
C LEU A 377 4.40 -22.78 12.39
N ARG A 378 3.27 -22.27 11.87
CA ARG A 378 3.20 -20.92 11.29
C ARG A 378 3.61 -19.82 12.29
N ARG A 379 3.22 -19.94 13.56
CA ARG A 379 3.52 -18.93 14.58
C ARG A 379 4.99 -18.93 14.98
N SER A 380 5.61 -20.09 15.11
CA SER A 380 6.99 -20.22 15.59
C SER A 380 8.03 -20.19 14.47
N TYR A 381 7.70 -20.75 13.30
CA TYR A 381 8.63 -21.02 12.20
C TYR A 381 8.14 -20.52 10.84
N GLY A 382 7.10 -19.69 10.82
CA GLY A 382 6.51 -19.15 9.59
C GLY A 382 7.48 -18.35 8.72
N ASN A 383 8.62 -17.95 9.29
CA ASN A 383 9.69 -17.17 8.67
C ASN A 383 10.91 -18.01 8.23
N THR A 384 10.78 -19.33 8.19
CA THR A 384 11.86 -20.24 7.80
C THR A 384 11.61 -20.84 6.42
N LEU A 385 12.67 -21.19 5.71
CA LEU A 385 12.62 -21.92 4.44
C LEU A 385 11.89 -23.26 4.59
N TRP A 386 12.05 -23.93 5.73
CA TRP A 386 11.54 -25.29 5.91
C TRP A 386 10.01 -25.28 5.97
N TRP A 387 9.43 -24.30 6.65
CA TRP A 387 7.98 -24.06 6.63
C TRP A 387 7.46 -23.76 5.21
N TYR A 388 8.23 -23.02 4.42
CA TYR A 388 7.88 -22.73 3.03
C TYR A 388 7.94 -23.96 2.11
N LEU A 389 8.85 -24.90 2.38
CA LEU A 389 8.95 -26.12 1.58
C LEU A 389 7.81 -27.11 1.89
N ASP A 390 7.41 -27.21 3.16
CA ASP A 390 6.39 -28.13 3.65
C ASP A 390 4.94 -27.70 3.35
N ASN A 391 4.70 -26.42 3.03
CA ASN A 391 3.41 -25.90 2.55
C ASN A 391 3.44 -25.60 1.06
#